data_AF-A0A8S3HG50-F1
#
_entry.id   AF-A0A8S3HG50-F1
#
_cell.length_a   1.000
_cell.length_b   1.000
_cell.length_c   1.000
_cell.angle_alpha   90.00
_cell.angle_beta   90.00
_cell.angle_gamma   90.00
#
_symmetry.space_group_name_H-M   'P 1'
#
loop_
_entity.id
_entity.type
_entity.pdbx_description
1 polymer ?
#
loop_
_entity_poly.entity_id
_entity_poly.type
_entity_poly.pdbx_seq_one_letter_code
_entity_poly.pdbx_strand_id
1 'polypeptide(L)'
;IIDPSTRETYSNLTRWFLTLIHQAEFKDVIGIDFKLCEKTAQFDAKKFAELSQKDHVTQSQPRAKKLSHNSDEHKEEARSKKEKKSAKQEEKQAKKPKESEPKEEDHADDETDDAYTNEPKQKDPFADIPKTTFNMDEFKRVYSNEDTAEKALPYFWTNFDKDHCSIWFCEYKYPDELTQIYRTCNLASGFFQRLDKLRKHAFGSMCVFGENNNNTIAGIWFWRGHELVFELSPDWQVDYESYTWKRLSVDDENTRRLVNQYLLWE
;
A
#
# COMPACT_ATOMS: atom_id res chain seq x y z
N ILE A 1 -3.34 -15.35 -22.50
CA ILE A 1 -3.55 -13.89 -22.59
C ILE A 1 -4.88 -13.66 -23.29
N ILE A 2 -5.79 -12.98 -22.59
CA ILE A 2 -7.23 -12.74 -22.80
C ILE A 2 -7.77 -13.15 -24.19
N ASP A 3 -8.51 -14.26 -24.23
CA ASP A 3 -9.24 -14.76 -25.39
C ASP A 3 -10.58 -14.00 -25.59
N PRO A 4 -11.25 -14.15 -26.75
CA PRO A 4 -12.50 -13.45 -27.05
C PRO A 4 -13.59 -13.63 -25.97
N SER A 5 -13.73 -14.83 -25.41
CA SER A 5 -14.73 -15.13 -24.36
C SER A 5 -14.48 -14.33 -23.08
N THR A 6 -13.21 -14.10 -22.73
CA THR A 6 -12.84 -13.29 -21.55
C THR A 6 -12.95 -11.79 -21.83
N ARG A 7 -12.88 -11.34 -23.09
CA ARG A 7 -13.08 -9.91 -23.45
C ARG A 7 -14.53 -9.46 -23.36
N GLU A 8 -15.48 -10.35 -23.65
CA GLU A 8 -16.92 -10.02 -23.57
C GLU A 8 -17.36 -9.68 -22.15
N THR A 9 -16.78 -10.33 -21.13
CA THR A 9 -17.04 -10.04 -19.72
C THR A 9 -16.55 -8.66 -19.28
N TYR A 10 -15.54 -8.10 -19.95
CA TYR A 10 -14.92 -6.82 -19.62
C TYR A 10 -15.03 -5.82 -20.79
N SER A 11 -16.26 -5.45 -21.12
CA SER A 11 -16.59 -4.55 -22.24
C SER A 11 -15.92 -3.17 -22.12
N ASN A 12 -15.96 -2.54 -20.95
CA ASN A 12 -15.36 -1.22 -20.71
C ASN A 12 -13.84 -1.22 -20.83
N LEU A 13 -13.18 -2.26 -20.30
CA LEU A 13 -11.73 -2.42 -20.38
C LEU A 13 -11.28 -2.67 -21.83
N THR A 14 -12.01 -3.52 -22.55
CA THR A 14 -11.75 -3.78 -23.97
C THR A 14 -11.92 -2.51 -24.80
N ARG A 15 -12.96 -1.71 -24.53
CA ARG A 15 -13.19 -0.43 -25.21
C ARG A 15 -12.06 0.58 -24.94
N TRP A 16 -11.66 0.75 -23.68
CA TRP A 16 -10.57 1.64 -23.30
C TRP A 16 -9.25 1.22 -23.96
N PHE A 17 -8.93 -0.08 -23.90
CA PHE A 17 -7.71 -0.62 -24.51
C PHE A 17 -7.68 -0.43 -26.03
N LEU A 18 -8.78 -0.72 -26.73
CA LEU A 18 -8.92 -0.47 -28.18
C LEU A 18 -8.76 1.02 -28.52
N THR A 19 -9.18 1.92 -27.64
CA THR A 19 -9.06 3.36 -27.85
C THR A 19 -7.60 3.82 -27.78
N LEU A 20 -6.81 3.23 -26.88
CA LEU A 20 -5.39 3.55 -26.71
C LEU A 20 -4.55 3.04 -27.88
N ILE A 21 -4.72 1.78 -28.28
CA ILE A 21 -3.91 1.19 -29.36
C ILE A 21 -4.14 1.86 -30.72
N HIS A 22 -5.27 2.55 -30.91
CA HIS A 22 -5.55 3.26 -32.16
C HIS A 22 -5.01 4.69 -32.21
N GLN A 23 -4.49 5.22 -31.10
CA GLN A 23 -3.83 6.54 -31.08
C GLN A 23 -2.54 6.53 -31.91
N ALA A 24 -2.20 7.69 -32.49
CA ALA A 24 -1.01 7.83 -33.33
C ALA A 24 0.28 7.43 -32.58
N GLU A 25 0.43 7.92 -31.35
CA GLU A 25 1.58 7.61 -30.48
C GLU A 25 1.75 6.10 -30.24
N PHE A 26 0.64 5.36 -30.12
CA PHE A 26 0.69 3.91 -29.89
C PHE A 26 0.97 3.12 -31.16
N LYS A 27 0.55 3.62 -32.33
CA LYS A 27 0.85 3.01 -33.63
C LYS A 27 2.32 3.12 -33.99
N ASP A 28 2.98 4.21 -33.60
CA ASP A 28 4.42 4.41 -33.84
C ASP A 28 5.29 3.45 -33.02
N VAL A 29 4.84 3.04 -31.81
CA VAL A 29 5.61 2.16 -30.93
C VAL A 29 5.28 0.67 -31.14
N ILE A 30 4.00 0.34 -31.33
CA ILE A 30 3.51 -1.06 -31.36
C ILE A 30 3.36 -1.59 -32.80
N GLY A 31 3.33 -0.69 -33.79
CA GLY A 31 3.08 -0.99 -35.19
C GLY A 31 1.59 -0.91 -35.55
N ILE A 32 1.32 -0.65 -36.84
CA ILE A 32 -0.03 -0.41 -37.37
C ILE A 32 -0.95 -1.65 -37.26
N ASP A 33 -0.38 -2.86 -37.29
CA ASP A 33 -1.11 -4.12 -37.33
C ASP A 33 -1.10 -4.87 -35.98
N PHE A 34 -1.63 -4.25 -34.93
CA PHE A 34 -1.80 -4.92 -33.64
C PHE A 34 -2.95 -5.94 -33.70
N LYS A 35 -2.60 -7.24 -33.81
CA LYS A 35 -3.58 -8.34 -33.82
C LYS A 35 -3.91 -8.80 -32.40
N LEU A 36 -5.17 -8.66 -32.01
CA LEU A 36 -5.68 -9.19 -30.74
C LEU A 36 -5.63 -10.72 -30.69
N CYS A 37 -5.34 -11.27 -29.51
CA CYS A 37 -5.21 -12.71 -29.29
C CYS A 37 -6.54 -13.46 -29.58
N GLU A 38 -6.56 -14.41 -30.51
CA GLU A 38 -7.77 -15.18 -30.87
C GLU A 38 -7.95 -16.45 -30.03
N LYS A 39 -6.87 -17.01 -29.50
CA LYS A 39 -6.87 -18.21 -28.65
C LYS A 39 -5.89 -18.04 -27.50
N THR A 40 -6.23 -18.56 -26.33
CA THR A 40 -5.35 -18.56 -25.17
C THR A 40 -3.98 -19.15 -25.54
N ALA A 41 -2.90 -18.39 -25.34
CA ALA A 41 -1.54 -18.90 -25.51
C ALA A 41 -1.34 -20.17 -24.68
N GLN A 42 -1.05 -21.28 -25.36
CA GLN A 42 -0.68 -22.55 -24.74
C GLN A 42 0.85 -22.72 -24.83
N PHE A 43 1.44 -23.29 -23.79
CA PHE A 43 2.87 -23.54 -23.73
C PHE A 43 3.27 -24.61 -24.75
N ASP A 44 4.16 -24.24 -25.69
CA ASP A 44 4.69 -25.15 -26.69
C ASP A 44 6.14 -25.53 -26.32
N ALA A 45 6.30 -26.76 -25.82
CA ALA A 45 7.58 -27.27 -25.31
C ALA A 45 8.71 -27.24 -26.37
N LYS A 46 8.36 -27.27 -27.67
CA LYS A 46 9.37 -27.19 -28.75
C LYS A 46 9.92 -25.77 -28.93
N LYS A 47 9.06 -24.75 -28.87
CA LYS A 47 9.51 -23.34 -28.94
C LYS A 47 10.34 -22.94 -27.71
N PHE A 48 9.99 -23.47 -26.54
CA PHE A 48 10.76 -23.26 -25.31
C PHE A 48 12.16 -23.90 -25.39
N ALA A 49 12.26 -25.10 -26.00
CA ALA A 49 13.55 -25.76 -26.25
C ALA A 49 14.44 -24.99 -27.25
N GLU A 50 13.88 -24.39 -28.30
CA GLU A 50 14.65 -23.58 -29.26
C GLU A 50 15.15 -22.26 -28.68
N LEU A 51 14.35 -21.59 -27.85
CA LEU A 51 14.75 -20.35 -27.16
C LEU A 51 15.82 -20.62 -26.10
N SER A 52 15.68 -21.68 -25.31
CA SER A 52 16.68 -22.06 -24.29
C SER A 52 18.00 -22.56 -24.88
N GLN A 53 18.02 -23.08 -26.11
CA GLN A 53 19.26 -23.45 -26.80
C GLN A 53 20.06 -22.25 -27.32
N LYS A 54 19.40 -21.10 -27.59
CA LYS A 54 20.11 -19.87 -27.99
C LYS A 54 20.84 -19.20 -26.84
N ASP A 55 20.35 -19.34 -25.61
CA ASP A 55 20.98 -18.76 -24.42
C ASP A 55 22.25 -19.50 -23.97
N HIS A 56 22.52 -20.70 -24.51
CA HIS A 56 23.62 -21.57 -24.06
C HIS A 56 24.94 -21.44 -24.85
N VAL A 57 25.05 -20.51 -25.81
CA VAL A 57 26.26 -20.34 -26.66
C VAL A 57 27.26 -19.31 -26.11
N THR A 58 26.92 -18.54 -25.07
CA THR A 58 27.87 -17.60 -24.45
C THR A 58 28.17 -18.00 -23.01
N GLN A 59 29.05 -18.99 -22.87
CA GLN A 59 30.06 -19.19 -21.80
C GLN A 59 30.21 -20.67 -21.45
N SER A 60 31.43 -21.14 -21.70
CA SER A 60 31.89 -22.52 -21.62
C SER A 60 32.32 -22.94 -20.21
N GLN A 61 31.68 -24.02 -19.71
CA GLN A 61 32.23 -25.19 -18.98
C GLN A 61 32.78 -25.06 -17.52
N PRO A 62 32.90 -26.19 -16.75
CA PRO A 62 31.97 -27.32 -16.57
C PRO A 62 31.94 -27.92 -15.12
N ARG A 63 30.89 -28.68 -14.72
CA ARG A 63 31.08 -29.87 -13.84
C ARG A 63 29.97 -30.93 -13.98
N ALA A 64 30.43 -32.20 -13.97
CA ALA A 64 29.79 -33.50 -14.21
C ALA A 64 28.43 -33.78 -13.51
N LYS A 65 27.43 -34.42 -14.15
CA LYS A 65 27.19 -35.90 -14.32
C LYS A 65 27.26 -36.68 -12.97
N LYS A 66 26.32 -37.56 -12.54
CA LYS A 66 25.17 -38.25 -13.18
C LYS A 66 24.50 -39.23 -12.15
N LEU A 67 23.29 -39.73 -12.50
CA LEU A 67 22.58 -40.99 -12.12
C LEU A 67 21.75 -41.01 -10.81
N SER A 68 20.44 -41.30 -10.71
CA SER A 68 19.39 -42.11 -11.41
C SER A 68 19.22 -43.58 -10.96
N HIS A 69 17.98 -43.94 -10.55
CA HIS A 69 17.31 -45.26 -10.58
C HIS A 69 15.78 -44.99 -10.63
N ASN A 70 15.05 -45.29 -11.73
CA ASN A 70 14.28 -46.52 -12.09
C ASN A 70 13.20 -46.94 -11.05
N SER A 71 11.96 -47.35 -11.37
CA SER A 71 11.25 -47.66 -12.63
C SER A 71 9.73 -47.97 -12.38
N ASP A 72 8.94 -48.09 -13.47
CA ASP A 72 7.69 -48.89 -13.69
C ASP A 72 6.36 -48.49 -12.97
N GLU A 73 5.12 -48.63 -13.49
CA GLU A 73 4.47 -48.94 -14.80
C GLU A 73 2.93 -48.72 -14.65
N HIS A 74 2.23 -48.43 -15.78
CA HIS A 74 0.79 -48.64 -16.15
C HIS A 74 -0.41 -48.09 -15.31
N LYS A 75 -1.26 -47.19 -15.86
CA LYS A 75 -2.51 -47.40 -16.69
C LYS A 75 -3.58 -48.25 -15.96
N GLU A 76 -4.85 -47.87 -15.77
CA GLU A 76 -5.85 -47.43 -16.76
C GLU A 76 -7.13 -46.84 -16.10
N GLU A 77 -7.89 -46.11 -16.93
CA GLU A 77 -9.27 -45.56 -16.90
C GLU A 77 -10.33 -46.32 -16.04
N ALA A 78 -11.49 -45.79 -15.61
CA ALA A 78 -12.41 -44.84 -16.24
C ALA A 78 -13.53 -44.38 -15.27
N ARG A 79 -14.09 -43.17 -15.53
CA ARG A 79 -15.53 -42.77 -15.52
C ARG A 79 -16.47 -43.35 -14.43
N SER A 80 -17.38 -42.62 -13.79
CA SER A 80 -17.99 -41.29 -14.03
C SER A 80 -19.14 -41.05 -13.02
N LYS A 81 -19.49 -39.77 -12.80
CA LYS A 81 -20.82 -39.23 -12.37
C LYS A 81 -21.26 -39.55 -10.93
N LYS A 82 -21.91 -38.68 -10.14
CA LYS A 82 -22.49 -37.33 -10.28
C LYS A 82 -22.98 -36.90 -8.88
N GLU A 83 -23.00 -35.58 -8.62
CA GLU A 83 -23.98 -34.85 -7.78
C GLU A 83 -24.06 -35.06 -6.26
N LYS A 84 -23.64 -34.03 -5.51
CA LYS A 84 -24.44 -33.18 -4.57
C LYS A 84 -23.46 -32.33 -3.73
N LYS A 85 -23.30 -31.02 -4.00
CA LYS A 85 -24.03 -29.88 -3.39
C LYS A 85 -24.10 -29.89 -1.86
N SER A 86 -23.78 -28.71 -1.31
CA SER A 86 -24.23 -28.05 -0.06
C SER A 86 -23.49 -28.27 1.26
N ALA A 87 -23.44 -27.15 2.00
CA ALA A 87 -23.10 -26.91 3.41
C ALA A 87 -21.60 -26.84 3.72
N LYS A 88 -20.99 -25.66 3.95
CA LYS A 88 -21.29 -24.56 4.90
C LYS A 88 -21.01 -24.96 6.36
N GLN A 89 -20.07 -24.21 6.93
CA GLN A 89 -19.92 -23.79 8.32
C GLN A 89 -19.41 -24.76 9.40
N GLU A 90 -18.48 -24.17 10.16
CA GLU A 90 -18.16 -24.38 11.59
C GLU A 90 -17.52 -25.73 11.92
N GLU A 91 -16.32 -25.78 12.49
CA GLU A 91 -16.09 -25.46 13.89
C GLU A 91 -14.59 -25.44 14.24
N LYS A 92 -14.29 -24.77 15.37
CA LYS A 92 -13.16 -24.98 16.32
C LYS A 92 -11.82 -24.31 15.98
N GLN A 93 -11.52 -23.16 16.60
CA GLN A 93 -11.01 -22.99 17.97
C GLN A 93 -9.72 -23.77 18.29
N ALA A 94 -8.67 -22.97 18.52
CA ALA A 94 -7.69 -23.06 19.61
C ALA A 94 -6.81 -24.32 19.71
N LYS A 95 -5.52 -24.14 19.40
CA LYS A 95 -4.38 -24.47 20.29
C LYS A 95 -3.03 -23.99 19.71
N LYS A 96 -2.50 -22.90 20.27
CA LYS A 96 -1.05 -22.73 20.56
C LYS A 96 -0.66 -23.73 21.68
N PRO A 97 0.62 -23.98 22.07
CA PRO A 97 1.82 -23.11 21.95
C PRO A 97 3.22 -23.78 21.73
N LYS A 98 4.21 -22.93 21.35
CA LYS A 98 5.67 -22.84 21.70
C LYS A 98 6.56 -24.10 21.51
N GLU A 99 7.86 -24.08 21.19
CA GLU A 99 9.03 -23.20 21.38
C GLU A 99 10.11 -23.76 20.40
N SER A 100 11.14 -23.07 19.88
CA SER A 100 12.23 -22.38 20.56
C SER A 100 13.15 -21.63 19.55
N GLU A 101 13.55 -20.40 19.92
CA GLU A 101 14.72 -19.59 19.51
C GLU A 101 16.09 -20.30 19.73
N PRO A 102 17.31 -19.70 19.51
CA PRO A 102 17.68 -18.33 19.06
C PRO A 102 18.89 -18.25 18.06
N LYS A 103 19.18 -17.04 17.53
CA LYS A 103 20.50 -16.33 17.45
C LYS A 103 20.40 -15.13 16.47
N GLU A 104 20.43 -13.88 16.95
CA GLU A 104 21.60 -13.00 17.21
C GLU A 104 22.27 -12.39 15.96
N GLU A 105 22.08 -11.07 15.82
CA GLU A 105 22.94 -9.98 15.31
C GLU A 105 23.84 -10.19 14.06
N ASP A 106 23.61 -9.39 13.00
CA ASP A 106 24.57 -8.36 12.56
C ASP A 106 23.96 -7.36 11.54
N HIS A 107 24.50 -6.15 11.51
CA HIS A 107 24.23 -5.04 10.60
C HIS A 107 24.51 -5.37 9.11
N ALA A 108 23.57 -5.07 8.20
CA ALA A 108 23.78 -4.72 6.78
C ALA A 108 22.38 -4.61 6.13
N ASP A 109 21.86 -3.45 5.79
CA ASP A 109 22.18 -2.58 4.66
C ASP A 109 20.90 -2.48 3.79
N ASP A 110 20.77 -1.30 3.25
CA ASP A 110 19.76 -0.71 2.40
C ASP A 110 19.58 -1.49 1.09
N GLU A 111 18.53 -2.31 0.95
CA GLU A 111 18.24 -2.94 -0.36
C GLU A 111 16.78 -3.43 -0.53
N THR A 112 15.81 -2.53 -0.37
CA THR A 112 14.46 -2.74 -0.97
C THR A 112 13.95 -1.54 -1.77
N ASP A 113 14.85 -0.62 -2.18
CA ASP A 113 14.52 0.60 -2.91
C ASP A 113 14.85 0.56 -4.42
N ASP A 114 14.36 -0.45 -5.15
CA ASP A 114 14.57 -0.49 -6.61
C ASP A 114 13.40 -1.06 -7.41
N ALA A 115 12.24 -0.40 -7.33
CA ALA A 115 11.18 -0.59 -8.34
C ALA A 115 10.35 0.65 -8.69
N TYR A 116 10.64 1.85 -8.18
CA TYR A 116 9.90 3.07 -8.56
C TYR A 116 10.76 4.34 -8.47
N THR A 117 11.76 4.48 -9.32
CA THR A 117 12.50 5.75 -9.48
C THR A 117 12.64 6.14 -10.94
N ASN A 118 11.59 6.78 -11.45
CA ASN A 118 11.70 7.80 -12.49
C ASN A 118 10.68 8.91 -12.21
N GLU A 119 10.86 9.60 -11.09
CA GLU A 119 10.41 11.00 -10.95
C GLU A 119 11.63 11.84 -10.58
N PRO A 120 11.75 13.07 -11.13
CA PRO A 120 12.89 13.95 -10.85
C PRO A 120 13.02 14.15 -9.35
N LYS A 121 14.25 13.97 -8.82
CA LYS A 121 14.60 14.14 -7.40
C LYS A 121 14.17 15.53 -6.93
N GLN A 122 12.94 15.66 -6.42
CA GLN A 122 12.55 16.77 -5.59
C GLN A 122 13.49 16.75 -4.38
N LYS A 123 14.06 17.91 -4.03
CA LYS A 123 14.88 18.07 -2.83
C LYS A 123 14.06 17.57 -1.64
N ASP A 124 14.66 16.79 -0.75
CA ASP A 124 14.00 16.31 0.46
C ASP A 124 13.46 17.50 1.26
N PRO A 125 12.13 17.67 1.38
CA PRO A 125 11.53 18.83 2.04
C PRO A 125 11.84 18.89 3.54
N PHE A 126 12.38 17.81 4.12
CA PHE A 126 12.77 17.73 5.54
C PHE A 126 14.28 17.84 5.77
N ALA A 127 15.09 18.10 4.74
CA ALA A 127 16.55 18.18 4.85
C ALA A 127 17.02 19.33 5.77
N ASP A 128 16.30 20.45 5.74
CA ASP A 128 16.62 21.64 6.54
C ASP A 128 16.12 21.55 7.99
N ILE A 129 15.24 20.59 8.27
CA ILE A 129 14.66 20.40 9.60
C ILE A 129 15.61 19.50 10.40
N PRO A 130 15.97 19.83 11.66
CA PRO A 130 16.82 18.97 12.50
C PRO A 130 16.22 17.57 12.72
N LYS A 131 17.07 16.54 12.84
CA LYS A 131 16.63 15.16 13.11
C LYS A 131 15.97 15.11 14.49
N THR A 132 14.74 14.63 14.53
CA THR A 132 14.02 14.43 15.79
C THR A 132 14.50 13.16 16.49
N THR A 133 14.48 13.17 17.83
CA THR A 133 14.69 11.96 18.64
C THR A 133 13.49 11.00 18.55
N PHE A 134 12.32 11.48 18.16
CA PHE A 134 11.10 10.68 18.08
C PHE A 134 11.09 9.74 16.87
N ASN A 135 11.06 8.44 17.11
CA ASN A 135 10.95 7.44 16.05
C ASN A 135 9.49 7.27 15.61
N MET A 136 9.16 7.90 14.48
CA MET A 136 7.81 7.89 13.89
C MET A 136 7.35 6.47 13.47
N ASP A 137 8.25 5.64 12.96
CA ASP A 137 7.90 4.28 12.48
C ASP A 137 7.70 3.31 13.64
N GLU A 138 8.48 3.46 14.71
CA GLU A 138 8.29 2.70 15.94
C GLU A 138 6.95 3.07 16.61
N PHE A 139 6.63 4.36 16.71
CA PHE A 139 5.32 4.79 17.22
C PHE A 139 4.18 4.18 16.41
N LYS A 140 4.24 4.22 15.08
CA LYS A 140 3.22 3.58 14.21
C LYS A 140 3.10 2.09 14.45
N ARG A 141 4.22 1.40 14.67
CA ARG A 141 4.25 -0.03 14.97
C ARG A 141 3.57 -0.33 16.31
N VAL A 142 3.84 0.47 17.33
CA VAL A 142 3.18 0.34 18.65
C VAL A 142 1.70 0.66 18.54
N TYR A 143 1.34 1.75 17.86
CA TYR A 143 -0.04 2.19 17.67
C TYR A 143 -0.91 1.16 16.92
N SER A 144 -0.36 0.49 15.90
CA SER A 144 -1.12 -0.49 15.11
C SER A 144 -1.16 -1.90 15.72
N ASN A 145 -0.17 -2.29 16.54
CA ASN A 145 -0.05 -3.67 17.01
C ASN A 145 -0.40 -3.85 18.50
N GLU A 146 -0.34 -2.78 19.28
CA GLU A 146 -0.51 -2.82 20.73
C GLU A 146 -1.72 -2.00 21.18
N ASP A 147 -2.02 -2.04 22.48
CA ASP A 147 -3.14 -1.29 23.05
C ASP A 147 -2.85 0.23 23.02
N THR A 148 -3.74 0.98 22.39
CA THR A 148 -3.56 2.43 22.21
C THR A 148 -3.59 3.17 23.55
N ALA A 149 -4.47 2.78 24.47
CA ALA A 149 -4.66 3.46 25.75
C ALA A 149 -3.50 3.20 26.71
N GLU A 150 -3.11 1.93 26.83
CA GLU A 150 -2.14 1.52 27.83
C GLU A 150 -0.69 1.68 27.36
N LYS A 151 -0.43 1.65 26.04
CA LYS A 151 0.93 1.61 25.51
C LYS A 151 1.23 2.68 24.47
N ALA A 152 0.42 2.82 23.43
CA ALA A 152 0.74 3.76 22.35
C ALA A 152 0.72 5.22 22.84
N LEU A 153 -0.29 5.61 23.63
CA LEU A 153 -0.37 6.95 24.20
C LEU A 153 0.76 7.26 25.19
N PRO A 154 1.06 6.41 26.20
CA PRO A 154 2.22 6.62 27.06
C PRO A 154 3.55 6.67 26.28
N TYR A 155 3.72 5.80 25.28
CA TYR A 155 4.89 5.83 24.41
C TYR A 155 4.98 7.15 23.64
N PHE A 156 3.87 7.64 23.09
CA PHE A 156 3.81 8.93 22.41
C PHE A 156 4.28 10.05 23.35
N TRP A 157 3.63 10.22 24.50
CA TRP A 157 3.95 11.34 25.41
C TRP A 157 5.34 11.25 26.04
N THR A 158 5.91 10.05 26.18
CA THR A 158 7.26 9.84 26.73
C THR A 158 8.35 10.14 25.71
N ASN A 159 8.14 9.74 24.45
CA ASN A 159 9.15 9.89 23.39
C ASN A 159 8.94 11.14 22.53
N PHE A 160 7.80 11.82 22.65
CA PHE A 160 7.48 12.97 21.79
C PHE A 160 8.47 14.12 22.01
N ASP A 161 9.13 14.47 20.92
CA ASP A 161 10.12 15.53 20.86
C ASP A 161 9.42 16.88 20.59
N LYS A 162 9.19 17.66 21.66
CA LYS A 162 8.50 18.95 21.58
C LYS A 162 9.27 20.02 20.80
N ASP A 163 10.60 19.88 20.74
CA ASP A 163 11.48 20.87 20.14
C ASP A 163 11.62 20.69 18.63
N HIS A 164 11.33 19.50 18.11
CA HIS A 164 11.44 19.22 16.67
C HIS A 164 10.17 18.67 16.03
N CYS A 165 9.14 18.33 16.79
CA CYS A 165 7.85 17.91 16.27
C CYS A 165 6.76 18.91 16.66
N SER A 166 5.72 18.98 15.84
CA SER A 166 4.54 19.79 16.13
C SER A 166 3.26 18.98 16.00
N ILE A 167 2.26 19.34 16.79
CA ILE A 167 0.92 18.75 16.76
C ILE A 167 -0.04 19.77 16.14
N TRP A 168 -0.88 19.29 15.23
CA TRP A 168 -1.83 20.09 14.49
C TRP A 168 -3.21 19.46 14.54
N PHE A 169 -4.21 20.28 14.78
CA PHE A 169 -5.59 19.94 14.62
C PHE A 169 -6.07 20.41 13.26
N CYS A 170 -6.82 19.57 12.56
CA CYS A 170 -7.47 19.93 11.32
C CYS A 170 -8.99 19.72 11.38
N GLU A 171 -9.74 20.62 10.77
CA GLU A 171 -11.19 20.53 10.63
C GLU A 171 -11.61 20.99 9.23
N TYR A 172 -12.51 20.25 8.59
CA TYR A 172 -12.96 20.53 7.22
C TYR A 172 -13.76 21.83 7.16
N LYS A 173 -13.43 22.70 6.19
CA LYS A 173 -14.04 24.03 6.05
C LYS A 173 -15.45 24.01 5.48
N TYR A 174 -15.81 22.96 4.73
CA TYR A 174 -17.04 22.92 3.93
C TYR A 174 -17.96 21.75 4.31
N PRO A 175 -18.35 21.59 5.59
CA PRO A 175 -19.20 20.46 6.01
C PRO A 175 -20.54 20.41 5.26
N ASP A 176 -21.04 21.54 4.76
CA ASP A 176 -22.27 21.63 3.95
C ASP A 176 -22.19 20.85 2.63
N GLU A 177 -20.99 20.61 2.09
CA GLU A 177 -20.80 19.80 0.88
C GLU A 177 -20.81 18.29 1.16
N LEU A 178 -20.69 17.90 2.43
CA LEU A 178 -20.55 16.52 2.86
C LEU A 178 -21.91 15.83 3.01
N THR A 179 -22.40 15.27 1.91
CA THR A 179 -23.74 14.65 1.84
C THR A 179 -23.83 13.23 2.38
N GLN A 180 -22.86 12.37 2.09
CA GLN A 180 -22.94 10.94 2.41
C GLN A 180 -21.65 10.50 3.09
N ILE A 181 -21.75 9.83 4.25
CA ILE A 181 -20.58 9.42 5.03
C ILE A 181 -19.59 8.61 4.18
N TYR A 182 -20.07 7.72 3.33
CA TYR A 182 -19.18 6.92 2.47
C TYR A 182 -18.37 7.79 1.49
N ARG A 183 -18.94 8.89 0.99
CA ARG A 183 -18.23 9.84 0.11
C ARG A 183 -17.21 10.64 0.92
N THR A 184 -17.57 11.02 2.13
CA THR A 184 -16.69 11.71 3.08
C THR A 184 -15.49 10.84 3.46
N CYS A 185 -15.70 9.55 3.74
CA CYS A 185 -14.62 8.59 3.98
C CYS A 185 -13.71 8.44 2.74
N ASN A 186 -14.29 8.40 1.53
CA ASN A 186 -13.52 8.35 0.30
C ASN A 186 -12.69 9.62 0.07
N LEU A 187 -13.23 10.79 0.42
CA LEU A 187 -12.53 12.07 0.34
C LEU A 187 -11.31 12.07 1.26
N ALA A 188 -11.49 11.71 2.54
CA ALA A 188 -10.40 11.59 3.50
C ALA A 188 -9.36 10.54 3.07
N SER A 189 -9.80 9.38 2.56
CA SER A 189 -8.91 8.34 2.05
C SER A 189 -8.11 8.80 0.83
N GLY A 190 -8.75 9.54 -0.09
CA GLY A 190 -8.09 10.12 -1.25
C GLY A 190 -7.02 11.15 -0.86
N PHE A 191 -7.28 11.94 0.19
CA PHE A 191 -6.28 12.86 0.75
C PHE A 191 -5.04 12.11 1.24
N PHE A 192 -5.21 11.03 2.01
CA PHE A 192 -4.08 10.21 2.46
C PHE A 192 -3.28 9.57 1.31
N GLN A 193 -3.94 9.14 0.24
CA GLN A 193 -3.25 8.57 -0.94
C GLN A 193 -2.31 9.58 -1.62
N ARG A 194 -2.72 10.86 -1.68
CA ARG A 194 -1.88 11.93 -2.23
C ARG A 194 -0.71 12.30 -1.30
N LEU A 195 -0.84 12.01 -0.01
CA LEU A 195 0.18 12.24 1.01
C LEU A 195 1.09 11.03 1.26
N ASP A 196 1.13 10.04 0.37
CA ASP A 196 1.92 8.82 0.59
C ASP A 196 3.42 9.11 0.79
N LYS A 197 3.98 10.09 0.07
CA LYS A 197 5.37 10.54 0.27
C LYS A 197 5.60 11.17 1.66
N LEU A 198 4.58 11.85 2.20
CA LEU A 198 4.62 12.52 3.51
C LEU A 198 4.54 11.50 4.66
N ARG A 199 3.99 10.30 4.41
CA ARG A 199 3.77 9.29 5.45
C ARG A 199 5.02 8.90 6.21
N LYS A 200 6.23 9.05 5.67
CA LYS A 200 7.49 8.69 6.38
C LYS A 200 7.80 9.65 7.54
N HIS A 201 7.37 10.91 7.43
CA HIS A 201 7.75 11.97 8.38
C HIS A 201 6.55 12.57 9.15
N ALA A 202 5.34 12.10 8.85
CA ALA A 202 4.12 12.50 9.51
C ALA A 202 3.28 11.31 9.93
N PHE A 203 2.37 11.58 10.85
CA PHE A 203 1.26 10.72 11.21
C PHE A 203 0.00 11.57 11.35
N GLY A 204 -1.13 11.02 10.92
CA GLY A 204 -2.43 11.67 11.00
C GLY A 204 -3.52 10.66 11.33
N SER A 205 -4.38 11.03 12.27
CA SER A 205 -5.62 10.33 12.59
C SER A 205 -6.77 11.24 12.23
N MET A 206 -7.49 10.90 11.16
CA MET A 206 -8.68 11.63 10.73
C MET A 206 -9.93 10.80 11.01
N CYS A 207 -10.95 11.46 11.55
CA CYS A 207 -12.23 10.87 11.89
C CYS A 207 -13.34 11.60 11.14
N VAL A 208 -14.33 10.82 10.69
CA VAL A 208 -15.58 11.36 10.15
C VAL A 208 -16.62 11.31 11.26
N PHE A 209 -17.21 12.47 11.57
CA PHE A 209 -18.20 12.61 12.62
C PHE A 209 -19.57 12.93 12.03
N GLY A 210 -20.63 12.55 12.73
CA GLY A 210 -22.01 12.89 12.39
C GLY A 210 -22.73 11.84 11.54
N GLU A 211 -23.74 12.29 10.80
CA GLU A 211 -24.68 11.46 10.04
C GLU A 211 -24.74 11.87 8.56
N ASN A 212 -25.47 11.12 7.74
CA ASN A 212 -25.70 11.51 6.36
C ASN A 212 -26.36 12.91 6.29
N ASN A 213 -25.83 13.76 5.41
CA ASN A 213 -26.18 15.17 5.21
C ASN A 213 -25.85 16.11 6.38
N ASN A 214 -25.25 15.61 7.46
CA ASN A 214 -24.71 16.42 8.55
C ASN A 214 -23.49 15.70 9.14
N ASN A 215 -22.40 15.69 8.37
CA ASN A 215 -21.15 15.10 8.78
C ASN A 215 -19.99 16.07 8.54
N THR A 216 -18.93 15.89 9.32
CA THR A 216 -17.71 16.67 9.23
C THR A 216 -16.49 15.76 9.31
N ILE A 217 -15.35 16.28 8.86
CA ILE A 217 -14.06 15.62 9.01
C ILE A 217 -13.23 16.47 9.96
N ALA A 218 -12.72 15.84 11.01
CA ALA A 218 -11.72 16.45 11.86
C ALA A 218 -10.64 15.43 12.18
N GLY A 219 -9.46 15.90 12.52
CA GLY A 219 -8.32 15.01 12.74
C GLY A 219 -7.19 15.67 13.50
N ILE A 220 -6.34 14.83 14.05
CA ILE A 220 -5.06 15.22 14.63
C ILE A 220 -3.93 14.71 13.76
N TRP A 221 -2.96 15.59 13.59
CA TRP A 221 -1.74 15.32 12.86
C TRP A 221 -0.54 15.71 13.70
N PHE A 222 0.56 15.03 13.49
CA PHE A 222 1.85 15.47 13.98
C PHE A 222 2.94 15.05 13.01
N TRP A 223 3.95 15.89 12.89
CA TRP A 223 5.07 15.70 11.98
C TRP A 223 6.31 16.38 12.51
N ARG A 224 7.44 16.06 11.89
CA ARG A 224 8.73 16.70 12.14
C ARG A 224 8.75 18.10 11.54
N GLY A 225 9.11 19.09 12.34
CA GLY A 225 9.10 20.51 12.00
C GLY A 225 8.01 21.29 12.74
N HIS A 226 8.13 22.61 12.76
CA HIS A 226 7.17 23.52 13.40
C HIS A 226 6.24 24.24 12.42
N GLU A 227 6.57 24.20 11.13
CA GLU A 227 5.81 24.82 10.05
C GLU A 227 4.79 23.84 9.47
N LEU A 228 3.86 24.38 8.68
CA LEU A 228 2.83 23.59 8.03
C LEU A 228 3.47 22.76 6.92
N VAL A 229 3.45 21.43 7.08
CA VAL A 229 4.19 20.53 6.21
C VAL A 229 3.78 20.59 4.75
N PHE A 230 2.51 20.92 4.48
CA PHE A 230 1.97 21.05 3.12
C PHE A 230 2.59 22.19 2.31
N GLU A 231 3.13 23.22 2.96
CA GLU A 231 3.79 24.33 2.27
C GLU A 231 5.20 23.97 1.78
N LEU A 232 5.79 22.90 2.32
CA LEU A 232 7.16 22.48 1.99
C LEU A 232 7.29 21.81 0.61
N SER A 233 6.21 21.23 0.08
CA SER A 233 6.18 20.62 -1.24
C SER A 233 4.89 20.93 -1.99
N PRO A 234 4.97 21.38 -3.27
CA PRO A 234 3.81 21.55 -4.12
C PRO A 234 2.95 20.27 -4.27
N ASP A 235 3.57 19.09 -4.15
CA ASP A 235 2.88 17.80 -4.28
C ASP A 235 1.83 17.58 -3.18
N TRP A 236 1.97 18.24 -2.03
CA TRP A 236 1.08 18.07 -0.87
C TRP A 236 0.04 19.18 -0.75
N GLN A 237 0.04 20.14 -1.66
CA GLN A 237 -0.83 21.33 -1.62
C GLN A 237 -2.25 21.11 -2.17
N VAL A 238 -2.58 19.88 -2.59
CA VAL A 238 -3.80 19.61 -3.35
C VAL A 238 -5.09 19.84 -2.55
N ASP A 239 -5.17 19.36 -1.31
CA ASP A 239 -6.42 19.44 -0.53
C ASP A 239 -6.29 20.07 0.84
N TYR A 240 -5.06 20.39 1.29
CA TYR A 240 -4.86 20.93 2.64
C TYR A 240 -5.62 22.25 2.83
N GLU A 241 -5.85 23.04 1.78
CA GLU A 241 -6.60 24.29 1.83
C GLU A 241 -8.08 24.09 2.19
N SER A 242 -8.65 22.91 1.93
CA SER A 242 -10.02 22.56 2.30
C SER A 242 -10.17 22.30 3.81
N TYR A 243 -9.05 22.24 4.54
CA TYR A 243 -9.02 22.08 5.99
C TYR A 243 -8.51 23.35 6.66
N THR A 244 -9.04 23.66 7.84
CA THR A 244 -8.44 24.60 8.77
C THR A 244 -7.31 23.87 9.50
N TRP A 245 -6.21 24.56 9.77
CA TRP A 245 -5.06 24.00 10.49
C TRP A 245 -4.76 24.86 11.70
N LYS A 246 -4.76 24.23 12.88
CA LYS A 246 -4.44 24.90 14.14
C LYS A 246 -3.32 24.15 14.84
N ARG A 247 -2.19 24.81 15.03
CA ARG A 247 -1.09 24.28 15.84
C ARG A 247 -1.54 24.19 17.29
N LEU A 248 -1.34 23.04 17.91
CA LEU A 248 -1.64 22.78 19.31
C LEU A 248 -0.36 22.80 20.15
N SER A 249 -0.51 23.17 21.43
CA SER A 249 0.60 23.18 22.40
C SER A 249 0.60 21.88 23.20
N VAL A 250 1.75 21.23 23.29
CA VAL A 250 1.93 19.94 23.99
C VAL A 250 1.69 20.06 25.51
N ASP A 251 1.88 21.26 26.06
CA ASP A 251 1.76 21.52 27.49
C ASP A 251 0.31 21.79 27.93
N ASP A 252 -0.61 22.00 26.98
CA ASP A 252 -2.02 22.22 27.29
C ASP A 252 -2.74 20.88 27.54
N GLU A 253 -3.47 20.80 28.65
CA GLU A 253 -4.25 19.62 29.03
C GLU A 253 -5.36 19.34 28.01
N ASN A 254 -5.93 20.38 27.40
CA ASN A 254 -6.92 20.22 26.33
C ASN A 254 -6.32 19.54 25.11
N THR A 255 -5.09 19.90 24.73
CA THR A 255 -4.39 19.27 23.60
C THR A 255 -4.14 17.80 23.89
N ARG A 256 -3.69 17.47 25.12
CA ARG A 256 -3.48 16.07 25.51
C ARG A 256 -4.77 15.26 25.43
N ARG A 257 -5.87 15.83 25.93
CA ARG A 257 -7.18 15.19 25.86
C ARG A 257 -7.63 14.96 24.42
N LEU A 258 -7.46 15.97 23.55
CA LEU A 258 -7.86 15.89 22.15
C LEU A 258 -7.01 14.83 21.41
N VAL A 259 -5.69 14.85 21.58
CA VAL A 259 -4.78 13.82 21.03
C VAL A 259 -5.19 12.43 21.48
N ASN A 260 -5.47 12.24 22.78
CA ASN A 260 -5.87 10.94 23.30
C ASN A 260 -7.20 10.47 22.67
N GLN A 261 -8.22 11.33 22.58
CA GLN A 261 -9.51 10.99 21.98
C GLN A 261 -9.38 10.60 20.49
N TYR A 262 -8.64 11.41 19.72
CA TYR A 262 -8.45 11.16 18.29
C TYR A 262 -7.54 9.97 17.98
N LEU A 263 -6.69 9.56 18.92
CA LEU A 263 -5.87 8.36 18.76
C LEU A 263 -6.59 7.11 19.26
N LEU A 264 -7.40 7.20 20.32
CA LEU A 264 -8.15 6.07 20.88
C LEU A 264 -9.37 5.66 20.07
N TRP A 265 -10.01 6.64 19.40
CA TRP A 265 -11.29 6.43 18.73
C TRP A 265 -12.41 5.97 19.67
N GLU A 266 -12.29 6.28 20.97
CA GLU A 266 -13.26 6.02 22.05
C GLU A 266 -14.00 7.28 22.53
#